data_AF-A0A938HK63-F1
#
_entry.id   AF-A0A938HK63-F1
#
_cell.length_a   1.000
_cell.length_b   1.000
_cell.length_c   1.000
_cell.angle_alpha   90.00
_cell.angle_beta   90.00
_cell.angle_gamma   90.00
#
_symmetry.space_group_name_H-M   'P 1'
#
loop_
_entity.id
_entity.type
_entity.pdbx_description
1 polymer ?
#
loop_
_entity_poly.entity_id
_entity_poly.type
_entity_poly.pdbx_seq_one_letter_code
_entity_poly.pdbx_strand_id
1 'polypeptide(L)'
;MILTSSITVQNRGGENILRLPLDTVRVPVLAVAHKDDDCHVTPPNGAELIVRAARASPRKKALIFEGGDPPQSEPCEALAQHGLIGIEKNVAAALAEFIKDP
;
A
#
# COMPACT_ATOMS: atom_id res chain seq x y z
N MET A 1 -9.90 -6.93 0.05
CA MET A 1 -8.65 -6.78 0.81
C MET A 1 -8.04 -5.44 0.46
N ILE A 2 -7.58 -4.69 1.46
CA ILE A 2 -6.94 -3.39 1.28
C ILE A 2 -5.58 -3.45 1.98
N LEU A 3 -4.53 -3.01 1.28
CA LEU A 3 -3.14 -3.07 1.72
C LEU A 3 -2.54 -1.67 1.57
N THR A 4 -2.22 -1.00 2.68
CA THR A 4 -1.61 0.34 2.71
C THR A 4 -0.15 0.21 3.14
N SER A 5 0.78 0.83 2.41
CA SER A 5 2.21 0.89 2.76
C SER A 5 2.76 -0.49 3.16
N SER A 6 2.51 -1.49 2.32
CA SER A 6 2.83 -2.88 2.63
C SER A 6 4.30 -3.20 2.37
N ILE A 7 4.88 -4.01 3.26
CA ILE A 7 6.25 -4.51 3.13
C ILE A 7 6.36 -5.38 1.88
N THR A 8 7.13 -4.92 0.91
CA THR A 8 7.40 -5.61 -0.37
C THR A 8 8.89 -5.92 -0.58
N VAL A 9 9.75 -5.41 0.31
CA VAL A 9 11.16 -5.77 0.39
C VAL A 9 11.41 -6.52 1.70
N GLN A 10 12.17 -7.60 1.63
CA GLN A 10 12.45 -8.46 2.77
C GLN A 10 13.20 -7.71 3.89
N ASN A 11 12.77 -7.92 5.14
CA ASN A 11 13.50 -7.45 6.32
C ASN A 11 13.61 -8.56 7.39
N ARG A 12 14.15 -8.23 8.56
CA ARG A 12 14.29 -9.18 9.69
C ARG A 12 12.98 -9.43 10.45
N GLY A 13 11.93 -8.65 10.18
CA GLY A 13 10.65 -8.67 10.89
C GLY A 13 9.66 -9.74 10.39
N GLY A 14 9.95 -10.42 9.28
CA GLY A 14 9.11 -11.47 8.74
C GLY A 14 9.08 -11.49 7.21
N GLU A 15 8.23 -12.34 6.65
CA GLU A 15 8.08 -12.48 5.20
C GLU A 15 7.38 -11.25 4.60
N ASN A 16 7.86 -10.78 3.44
CA ASN A 16 7.18 -9.69 2.71
C ASN A 16 5.93 -10.20 1.97
N ILE A 17 4.98 -9.31 1.68
CA ILE A 17 3.67 -9.69 1.11
C ILE A 17 3.79 -10.40 -0.25
N LEU A 18 4.84 -10.14 -1.03
CA LEU A 18 5.04 -10.72 -2.37
C LEU A 18 5.46 -12.19 -2.33
N ARG A 19 5.78 -12.70 -1.15
CA ARG A 19 6.15 -14.11 -0.91
C ARG A 19 4.98 -14.94 -0.39
N LEU A 20 3.85 -14.30 -0.10
CA LEU A 20 2.58 -14.96 0.18
C LEU A 20 1.87 -15.37 -1.13
N PRO A 21 0.95 -16.35 -1.11
CA PRO A 21 0.26 -16.83 -2.31
C PRO A 21 -0.83 -15.87 -2.82
N LEU A 22 -0.45 -14.63 -3.13
CA LEU A 22 -1.36 -13.57 -3.62
C LEU A 22 -2.09 -13.97 -4.91
N ASP A 23 -1.50 -14.84 -5.72
CA ASP A 23 -2.09 -15.34 -6.95
C ASP A 23 -3.30 -16.25 -6.75
N THR A 24 -3.54 -16.69 -5.51
CA THR A 24 -4.73 -17.46 -5.12
C THR A 24 -5.84 -16.62 -4.46
N VAL A 25 -5.60 -15.33 -4.25
CA VAL A 25 -6.57 -14.42 -3.62
C VAL A 25 -7.73 -14.13 -4.58
N ARG A 26 -8.96 -14.54 -4.19
CA ARG A 26 -10.18 -14.43 -5.03
C ARG A 26 -11.14 -13.30 -4.63
N VAL A 27 -10.69 -12.37 -3.78
CA VAL A 27 -11.44 -11.17 -3.41
C VAL A 27 -10.84 -9.94 -4.09
N PRO A 28 -11.58 -8.82 -4.23
CA PRO A 28 -11.00 -7.56 -4.73
C PRO A 28 -9.78 -7.12 -3.91
N VAL A 29 -8.75 -6.62 -4.57
CA VAL A 29 -7.48 -6.18 -3.97
C VAL A 29 -7.20 -4.72 -4.30
N LEU A 30 -7.09 -3.89 -3.28
CA LEU A 30 -6.57 -2.53 -3.38
C LEU A 30 -5.21 -2.47 -2.68
N ALA A 31 -4.19 -2.01 -3.40
CA ALA A 31 -2.88 -1.71 -2.83
C ALA A 31 -2.63 -0.21 -2.91
N VAL A 32 -2.16 0.39 -1.81
CA VAL A 32 -1.92 1.82 -1.68
C VAL A 32 -0.49 2.05 -1.23
N ALA A 33 0.17 3.03 -1.85
CA ALA A 33 1.46 3.52 -1.42
C ALA A 33 1.53 5.04 -1.55
N HIS A 34 2.51 5.65 -0.89
CA HIS A 34 2.89 7.03 -1.12
C HIS A 34 4.03 7.08 -2.15
N LYS A 35 4.01 8.07 -3.04
CA LYS A 35 5.01 8.28 -4.09
C LYS A 35 6.40 8.57 -3.53
N ASP A 36 6.42 9.30 -2.43
CA ASP A 36 7.62 9.72 -1.71
C ASP A 36 7.81 8.88 -0.42
N ASP A 37 7.35 7.63 -0.40
CA ASP A 37 7.64 6.71 0.72
C ASP A 37 9.12 6.32 0.72
N ASP A 38 9.89 6.97 1.61
CA ASP A 38 11.32 6.71 1.80
C ASP A 38 11.61 5.52 2.73
N CYS A 39 10.58 4.81 3.22
CA CYS A 39 10.82 3.59 3.99
C CYS A 39 11.39 2.49 3.10
N HIS A 40 12.60 2.05 3.44
CA HIS A 40 13.38 1.05 2.68
C HIS A 40 12.67 -0.30 2.45
N VAL A 41 11.59 -0.61 3.17
CA VAL A 41 10.84 -1.87 3.02
C VAL A 41 9.52 -1.77 2.28
N THR A 42 9.02 -0.55 2.06
CA THR A 42 7.69 -0.28 1.47
C THR A 42 7.79 0.67 0.27
N PRO A 43 8.68 0.40 -0.70
CA PRO A 43 8.92 1.33 -1.79
C PRO A 43 7.62 1.62 -2.56
N PRO A 44 7.47 2.81 -3.17
CA PRO A 44 6.25 3.24 -3.86
C PRO A 44 5.74 2.24 -4.91
N ASN A 45 6.64 1.60 -5.64
CA ASN A 45 6.30 0.60 -6.66
C ASN A 45 5.75 -0.71 -6.08
N GLY A 46 5.81 -0.90 -4.76
CA GLY A 46 5.31 -2.08 -4.05
C GLY A 46 3.82 -2.31 -4.27
N ALA A 47 3.01 -1.24 -4.30
CA ALA A 47 1.57 -1.35 -4.56
C ALA A 47 1.28 -1.96 -5.95
N GLU A 48 2.05 -1.58 -6.97
CA GLU A 48 1.92 -2.16 -8.30
C GLU A 48 2.36 -3.63 -8.34
N LEU A 49 3.42 -3.99 -7.61
CA LEU A 49 3.89 -5.37 -7.53
C LEU A 49 2.83 -6.28 -6.89
N ILE A 50 2.15 -5.81 -5.84
CA ILE A 50 1.07 -6.53 -5.17
C ILE A 50 -0.08 -6.83 -6.14
N VAL A 51 -0.55 -5.84 -6.90
CA VAL A 51 -1.66 -6.07 -7.85
C VAL A 51 -1.23 -6.95 -9.02
N ARG A 52 0.03 -6.87 -9.47
CA ARG A 52 0.57 -7.80 -10.45
C ARG A 52 0.58 -9.24 -9.93
N ALA A 53 0.92 -9.44 -8.65
CA ALA A 53 0.93 -10.74 -8.00
C ALA A 53 -0.49 -11.32 -7.76
N ALA A 54 -1.49 -10.46 -7.51
CA ALA A 54 -2.88 -10.85 -7.25
C ALA A 54 -3.64 -11.29 -8.53
N ARG A 55 -3.17 -12.36 -9.19
CA ARG A 55 -3.67 -12.79 -10.51
C ARG A 55 -5.11 -13.31 -10.50
N ALA A 56 -5.52 -14.05 -9.48
CA ALA A 56 -6.88 -14.58 -9.37
C ALA A 56 -7.91 -13.58 -8.82
N SER A 57 -7.50 -12.35 -8.50
CA SER A 57 -8.41 -11.34 -7.98
C SER A 57 -9.35 -10.85 -9.08
N PRO A 58 -10.67 -10.79 -8.84
CA PRO A 58 -11.64 -10.32 -9.84
C PRO A 58 -11.53 -8.82 -10.13
N ARG A 59 -10.97 -8.03 -9.19
CA ARG A 59 -10.77 -6.59 -9.31
C ARG A 59 -9.54 -6.19 -8.52
N LYS A 60 -8.61 -5.52 -9.18
CA LYS A 60 -7.32 -5.12 -8.59
C LYS A 60 -6.94 -3.71 -9.00
N LYS A 61 -6.54 -2.90 -8.03
CA LYS A 61 -6.18 -1.49 -8.24
C LYS A 61 -4.98 -1.12 -7.38
N ALA A 62 -4.02 -0.42 -7.97
CA ALA A 62 -2.96 0.25 -7.24
C ALA A 62 -3.28 1.74 -7.21
N LEU A 63 -3.17 2.37 -6.04
CA LEU A 63 -3.27 3.81 -5.88
C LEU A 63 -1.96 4.33 -5.29
N ILE A 64 -1.33 5.26 -5.98
CA ILE A 64 -0.13 5.96 -5.52
C ILE A 64 -0.54 7.38 -5.20
N PHE A 65 -0.44 7.77 -3.92
CA PHE A 65 -0.74 9.12 -3.47
C PHE A 65 0.52 9.97 -3.44
N GLU A 66 0.34 11.29 -3.48
CA GLU A 66 1.42 12.28 -3.35
C GLU A 66 0.94 13.46 -2.49
N GLY A 67 1.89 14.26 -2.01
CA GLY A 67 1.64 15.41 -1.14
C GLY A 67 1.66 15.06 0.35
N GLY A 68 0.83 15.74 1.13
CA GLY A 68 0.80 15.61 2.59
C GLY A 68 1.72 16.57 3.32
N ASP A 69 1.83 16.36 4.62
CA ASP A 69 2.62 17.21 5.49
C ASP A 69 4.10 16.81 5.45
N PRO A 70 5.03 17.71 5.80
CA PRO A 70 6.42 17.34 6.05
C PRO A 70 6.51 16.24 7.10
N PRO A 71 7.44 15.27 6.95
CA PRO A 71 7.60 14.19 7.91
C PRO A 71 7.98 14.75 9.29
N GLN A 72 7.38 14.17 10.33
CA GLN A 72 7.63 14.49 11.75
C GLN A 72 8.34 13.33 12.47
N SER A 73 8.65 12.24 11.75
CA SER A 73 9.32 11.05 12.24
C SER A 73 10.23 10.44 11.17
N GLU A 74 10.98 9.40 11.55
CA GLU A 74 11.78 8.60 10.62
C GLU A 74 10.93 7.98 9.49
N PRO A 75 11.54 7.66 8.32
CA PRO A 75 10.79 7.28 7.13
C PRO A 75 9.84 6.09 7.30
N CYS A 76 10.16 5.11 8.13
CA CYS A 76 9.32 3.92 8.35
C CYS A 76 8.28 4.07 9.47
N GLU A 77 8.17 5.25 10.06
CA GLU A 77 7.26 5.53 11.17
C GLU A 77 5.95 6.16 10.69
N ALA A 78 4.95 6.18 11.55
CA ALA A 78 3.59 6.60 11.18
C ALA A 78 3.45 8.09 10.82
N LEU A 79 4.37 8.96 11.26
CA LEU A 79 4.33 10.40 10.98
C LEU A 79 5.25 10.80 9.83
N ALA A 80 5.43 9.91 8.86
CA ALA A 80 6.12 10.15 7.60
C ALA A 80 5.20 9.81 6.40
N GLN A 81 5.70 9.99 5.19
CA GLN A 81 5.02 9.60 3.94
C GLN A 81 4.60 8.12 3.94
N HIS A 82 5.38 7.25 4.59
CA HIS A 82 5.01 5.85 4.87
C HIS A 82 3.65 5.72 5.55
N GLY A 83 3.38 6.56 6.55
CA GLY A 83 2.11 6.64 7.27
C GLY A 83 1.04 7.51 6.60
N LEU A 84 1.31 8.03 5.38
CA LEU A 84 0.40 8.88 4.61
C LEU A 84 0.04 10.20 5.33
N ILE A 85 1.00 10.75 6.06
CA ILE A 85 0.82 11.93 6.91
C ILE A 85 0.22 13.12 6.14
N GLY A 86 -0.83 13.72 6.69
CA GLY A 86 -1.50 14.91 6.13
C GLY A 86 -2.46 14.63 4.97
N ILE A 87 -2.52 13.40 4.46
CA ILE A 87 -3.47 12.98 3.40
C ILE A 87 -4.40 11.85 3.83
N GLU A 88 -4.44 11.50 5.12
CA GLU A 88 -5.15 10.35 5.66
C GLU A 88 -6.64 10.40 5.31
N LYS A 89 -7.26 11.58 5.33
CA LYS A 89 -8.67 11.78 4.94
C LYS A 89 -8.90 11.48 3.46
N ASN A 90 -7.99 11.89 2.58
CA ASN A 90 -8.09 11.65 1.15
C ASN A 90 -7.92 10.16 0.84
N VAL A 91 -6.96 9.52 1.51
CA VAL A 91 -6.76 8.08 1.38
C VAL A 91 -7.99 7.33 1.88
N ALA A 92 -8.50 7.65 3.08
CA ALA A 92 -9.67 7.00 3.66
C ALA A 92 -10.91 7.14 2.76
N ALA A 93 -11.11 8.28 2.11
CA ALA A 93 -12.19 8.47 1.14
C ALA A 93 -12.05 7.53 -0.07
N ALA A 94 -10.84 7.41 -0.64
CA ALA A 94 -10.58 6.50 -1.76
C ALA A 94 -10.73 5.01 -1.37
N LEU A 95 -10.34 4.64 -0.15
CA LEU A 95 -10.57 3.29 0.38
C LEU A 95 -12.07 3.00 0.48
N ALA A 96 -12.84 3.94 1.02
CA ALA A 96 -14.29 3.82 1.17
C ALA A 96 -15.00 3.73 -0.19
N GLU A 97 -14.56 4.50 -1.19
CA GLU A 97 -15.06 4.42 -2.56
C GLU A 97 -14.82 3.03 -3.16
N PHE A 98 -13.60 2.50 -3.02
CA PHE A 98 -13.27 1.15 -3.49
C PHE A 98 -14.15 0.07 -2.86
N ILE A 99 -14.49 0.21 -1.56
CA ILE A 99 -15.37 -0.71 -0.83
C ILE A 99 -16.82 -0.64 -1.34
N LYS A 100 -17.32 0.56 -1.64
CA LYS A 100 -18.72 0.79 -2.03
C LYS A 100 -19.04 0.39 -3.47
N ASP A 101 -18.03 0.37 -4.33
CA ASP A 101 -18.10 -0.07 -5.73
C ASP A 101 -17.50 -1.47 -5.83
N PRO A 102 -18.22 -2.57 -5.56
CA PRO A 102 -17.66 -3.91 -5.45
C PRO A 102 -17.07 -4.47 -6.77
#